data_AF-A0A371WTH7-F1
#
_entry.id   AF-A0A371WTH7-F1
#
_cell.length_a   1.000
_cell.length_b   1.000
_cell.length_c   1.000
_cell.angle_alpha   90.00
_cell.angle_beta   90.00
_cell.angle_gamma   90.00
#
_symmetry.space_group_name_H-M   'P 1'
#
loop_
_entity.id
_entity.type
_entity.pdbx_description
1 polymer ?
#
loop_
_entity_poly.entity_id
_entity_poly.type
_entity_poly.pdbx_seq_one_letter_code
_entity_poly.pdbx_strand_id
1 'polypeptide(L)' 'MEYYDFEVIKGDTMLALQRSVALAEPKSAWPKIARLAQNFDQPGCKIRVRNESGELVIQIGVVAAKQMLKKKTLTN' A
#
# COMPACT_ATOMS: atom_id res chain seq x y z
N MET A 1 -11.44 -4.66 -14.46
CA MET A 1 -11.54 -4.51 -13.00
C MET A 1 -10.91 -5.76 -12.44
N GLU A 2 -9.85 -5.59 -11.67
CA GLU A 2 -9.03 -6.68 -11.15
C GLU A 2 -8.99 -6.61 -9.63
N TYR A 3 -8.69 -7.74 -9.00
CA TYR A 3 -8.64 -7.85 -7.57
C TYR A 3 -7.21 -7.83 -7.06
N TYR A 4 -6.99 -7.07 -6.00
CA TYR A 4 -5.68 -6.90 -5.41
C TYR A 4 -5.70 -7.16 -3.91
N ASP A 5 -4.62 -7.79 -3.46
CA ASP A 5 -4.37 -8.04 -2.05
C ASP A 5 -3.36 -7.02 -1.53
N PHE A 6 -3.70 -6.36 -0.43
CA PHE A 6 -2.87 -5.37 0.24
C PHE A 6 -2.36 -5.94 1.55
N GLU A 7 -1.05 -6.05 1.67
CA GLU A 7 -0.37 -6.59 2.84
C GLU A 7 0.47 -5.48 3.48
N VAL A 8 0.35 -5.31 4.79
CA VAL A 8 1.28 -4.50 5.58
C VAL A 8 2.15 -5.45 6.37
N ILE A 9 3.45 -5.35 6.17
CA ILE A 9 4.43 -6.26 6.78
C ILE A 9 5.53 -5.47 7.50
N LYS A 10 6.14 -6.08 8.51
CA LYS A 10 7.33 -5.58 9.19
C LYS A 10 8.26 -6.76 9.44
N GLY A 11 9.39 -6.81 8.71
CA GLY A 11 10.19 -8.03 8.64
C GLY A 11 9.36 -9.19 8.11
N ASP A 12 9.33 -10.30 8.84
CA ASP A 12 8.53 -11.49 8.53
C ASP A 12 7.12 -11.47 9.14
N THR A 13 6.78 -10.43 9.89
CA THR A 13 5.47 -10.30 10.52
C THR A 13 4.49 -9.58 9.60
N MET A 14 3.35 -10.19 9.30
CA MET A 14 2.23 -9.54 8.65
C MET A 14 1.39 -8.79 9.70
N LEU A 15 1.32 -7.47 9.57
CA LEU A 15 0.59 -6.58 10.48
C LEU A 15 -0.86 -6.34 10.03
N ALA A 16 -1.11 -6.35 8.73
CA ALA A 16 -2.46 -6.25 8.19
C ALA A 16 -2.55 -6.89 6.81
N LEU A 17 -3.76 -7.35 6.48
CA LEU A 17 -4.09 -7.94 5.20
C LEU A 17 -5.49 -7.50 4.78
N GLN A 18 -5.62 -7.02 3.56
CA GLN A 18 -6.91 -6.78 2.91
C GLN A 18 -6.91 -7.48 1.57
N ARG A 19 -7.76 -8.50 1.44
CA ARG A 19 -7.86 -9.29 0.21
C ARG A 19 -8.94 -8.79 -0.72
N SER A 20 -8.79 -9.13 -1.98
CA SER A 20 -9.82 -8.97 -3.01
C SER A 20 -10.36 -7.53 -3.11
N VAL A 21 -9.46 -6.55 -3.05
CA VAL A 21 -9.81 -5.15 -3.26
C VAL A 21 -9.96 -4.93 -4.77
N ALA A 22 -11.19 -4.71 -5.21
CA ALA A 22 -11.47 -4.41 -6.61
C ALA A 22 -10.91 -3.02 -6.99
N LEU A 23 -10.04 -2.98 -7.99
CA LEU A 23 -9.49 -1.76 -8.55
C LEU A 23 -9.77 -1.69 -10.06
N ALA A 24 -9.95 -0.47 -10.56
CA ALA A 24 -10.10 -0.23 -11.99
C ALA A 24 -8.76 -0.44 -12.72
N GLU A 25 -7.66 0.03 -12.13
CA GLU A 25 -6.29 -0.09 -12.63
C GLU A 25 -5.28 -0.18 -11.46
N PRO A 26 -4.05 -0.69 -11.68
CA PRO A 26 -3.03 -0.77 -10.63
C PRO A 26 -2.73 0.57 -9.94
N LYS A 27 -2.78 1.69 -10.67
CA LYS A 27 -2.54 3.02 -10.09
C LYS A 27 -3.62 3.46 -9.12
N SER A 28 -4.83 2.88 -9.19
CA SER A 28 -5.90 3.11 -8.21
C SER A 28 -5.58 2.53 -6.84
N ALA A 29 -4.48 1.77 -6.68
CA ALA A 29 -4.01 1.30 -5.38
C ALA A 29 -3.49 2.43 -4.49
N TRP A 30 -3.01 3.54 -5.06
CA TRP A 30 -2.31 4.59 -4.32
C TRP A 30 -3.11 5.22 -3.18
N PRO A 31 -4.40 5.60 -3.34
CA PRO A 31 -5.22 6.09 -2.22
C PRO A 31 -5.37 5.07 -1.08
N LYS A 32 -5.40 3.76 -1.40
CA LYS A 32 -5.48 2.69 -0.40
C LYS A 32 -4.15 2.52 0.33
N ILE A 33 -3.04 2.49 -0.41
CA ILE A 33 -1.66 2.51 0.12
C ILE A 33 -1.49 3.71 1.06
N ALA A 34 -1.98 4.87 0.66
CA ALA A 34 -1.90 6.09 1.44
C ALA A 34 -2.61 5.97 2.79
N ARG A 35 -3.83 5.42 2.78
CA ARG A 35 -4.62 5.20 3.99
C ARG A 35 -3.96 4.18 4.92
N LEU A 36 -3.46 3.07 4.36
CA LEU A 36 -2.68 2.09 5.12
C LEU A 36 -1.44 2.74 5.72
N ALA A 37 -0.70 3.51 4.93
CA ALA A 37 0.48 4.20 5.40
C ALA A 37 0.15 5.14 6.56
N GLN A 38 -0.94 5.89 6.54
CA GLN A 38 -1.35 6.73 7.67
C GLN A 38 -1.64 5.94 8.96
N ASN A 39 -2.23 4.74 8.84
CA ASN A 39 -2.59 3.90 9.98
C ASN A 39 -1.40 3.16 10.62
N PHE A 40 -0.30 2.98 9.88
CA PHE A 40 0.91 2.32 10.38
C PHE A 40 2.03 3.37 10.47
N ASP A 41 2.47 3.76 11.66
CA ASP A 41 3.58 4.73 11.85
C ASP A 41 4.91 4.09 12.27
N GLN A 42 5.01 2.77 12.17
CA GLN A 42 6.20 2.09 12.65
C GLN A 42 7.29 2.05 11.57
N PRO A 43 8.54 2.45 11.89
CA PRO A 43 9.69 2.24 11.03
C PRO A 43 9.84 0.77 10.64
N GLY A 44 10.31 0.52 9.41
CA GLY A 44 10.49 -0.84 8.88
C GLY A 44 9.23 -1.48 8.31
N CYS A 45 8.06 -0.83 8.39
CA CYS A 45 6.86 -1.33 7.74
C CYS A 45 6.89 -1.12 6.22
N LYS A 46 6.43 -2.13 5.48
CA LYS A 46 6.26 -2.11 4.03
C LYS A 46 4.82 -2.46 3.68
N ILE A 47 4.32 -1.83 2.62
CA ILE A 47 3.04 -2.17 2.00
C ILE A 47 3.36 -2.91 0.71
N ARG A 48 2.79 -4.11 0.57
CA ARG A 48 2.83 -4.92 -0.64
C ARG A 48 1.43 -4.95 -1.24
N VAL A 49 1.35 -4.82 -2.55
CA VAL A 49 0.13 -5.03 -3.32
C VAL A 49 0.39 -6.16 -4.28
N ARG A 50 -0.46 -7.18 -4.22
CA ARG A 50 -0.42 -8.33 -5.13
C ARG A 50 -1.66 -8.36 -5.99
N ASN A 51 -1.54 -8.85 -7.23
CA ASN A 51 -2.70 -9.12 -8.08
C ASN A 51 -3.36 -10.46 -7.68
N GLU A 52 -4.42 -10.82 -8.37
CA GLU A 52 -5.16 -12.08 -8.18
C GLU A 52 -4.32 -13.35 -8.43
N SER A 53 -3.29 -13.26 -9.29
CA SER A 53 -2.30 -14.32 -9.51
C SER A 53 -1.27 -14.44 -8.38
N GLY A 54 -1.32 -13.55 -7.38
CA GLY A 54 -0.38 -13.50 -6.26
C GLY A 54 0.95 -12.79 -6.55
N GLU A 55 1.10 -12.22 -7.74
CA GLU A 55 2.28 -11.50 -8.19
C GLU A 55 2.36 -10.13 -7.52
N LEU A 56 3.56 -9.75 -7.08
CA LEU A 56 3.80 -8.46 -6.45
C LEU A 56 3.81 -7.35 -7.50
N VAL A 57 2.76 -6.53 -7.51
CA VAL A 57 2.62 -5.39 -8.45
C VAL A 57 3.19 -4.09 -7.87
N ILE A 58 3.09 -3.88 -6.55
CA ILE A 58 3.60 -2.67 -5.89
C ILE A 58 4.24 -3.07 -4.55
N GLN A 59 5.42 -2.53 -4.27
CA GLN A 59 6.02 -2.59 -2.94
C GLN A 59 6.57 -1.22 -2.56
N ILE A 60 6.18 -0.71 -1.40
CA ILE A 60 6.66 0.59 -0.90
C ILE A 60 6.81 0.58 0.62
N GLY A 61 7.84 1.26 1.12
CA GLY A 61 7.97 1.52 2.55
C GLY A 61 6.89 2.47 3.04
N VAL A 62 6.29 2.20 4.20
CA VAL A 62 5.24 3.05 4.78
C VAL A 62 5.70 4.50 4.97
N VAL A 63 6.95 4.69 5.42
CA VAL A 63 7.56 6.03 5.57
C VAL A 63 7.66 6.76 4.21
N ALA A 64 8.04 6.06 3.14
CA ALA A 64 8.12 6.64 1.81
C ALA A 64 6.72 7.00 1.28
N ALA A 65 5.74 6.11 1.45
CA ALA A 65 4.35 6.36 1.08
C ALA A 65 3.80 7.61 1.78
N LYS A 66 4.07 7.79 3.08
CA LYS A 66 3.69 9.01 3.83
C LYS A 66 4.33 10.28 3.25
N GLN A 67 5.61 10.24 2.92
CA GLN A 67 6.29 11.41 2.35
C GLN A 67 5.72 11.81 0.99
N MET A 68 5.34 10.83 0.16
CA MET A 68 4.66 11.09 -1.12
C MET A 68 3.31 11.79 -0.93
N LEU A 69 2.58 11.46 0.15
CA LEU A 69 1.34 12.15 0.49
C LEU A 69 1.59 13.60 0.90
N LYS A 70 2.59 13.84 1.76
CA LYS A 70 2.92 15.20 2.21
C LYS A 70 3.32 16.11 1.04
N LYS A 71 4.09 15.60 0.07
CA LYS A 71 4.48 16.36 -1.13
C LYS A 71 3.29 16.74 -2.00
N LYS A 72 2.25 15.90 -2.07
CA LYS A 72 1.04 16.18 -2.87
C LYS A 72 0.16 17.28 -2.25
N THR A 73 0.26 17.50 -0.94
CA THR A 73 -0.46 18.57 -0.22
C THR A 73 0.26 19.92 -0.28
N LEU A 74 1.54 19.95 -0.70
CA LEU A 74 2.39 21.15 -0.76
C LEU A 74 2.45 21.80 -2.16
N THR A 75 1.78 21.22 -3.14
CA THR A 75 1.49 21.87 -4.43
C THR A 75 0.03 22.30 -4.45
N ASN A 76 -0.27 23.43 -3.82
CA ASN A 76 -1.54 24.13 -3.96
C ASN A 76 -1.27 25.64 -3.95
#